data_AF-A0A1Z8L915-F1
#
_entry.id   AF-A0A1Z8L915-F1
#
_cell.length_a   1.000
_cell.length_b   1.000
_cell.length_c   1.000
_cell.angle_alpha   90.00
_cell.angle_beta   90.00
_cell.angle_gamma   90.00
#
_symmetry.space_group_name_H-M   'P 1'
#
loop_
_entity.id
_entity.type
_entity.pdbx_description
1 polymer ?
#
loop_
_entity_poly.entity_id
_entity_poly.type
_entity_poly.pdbx_seq_one_letter_code
_entity_poly.pdbx_strand_id
1 'polypeptide(L)'
;MFKLFQKKKKEDFSTQMIELIENVINGRLSIHHKYEVLIKRVSKSNKPVKTKLAISRYIMHRILRESDRVFIKAQIQANKLCPCDHTDKKFQSSQSQENVTYH
;
A
#
# COMPACT_ATOMS: atom_id res chain seq x y z
N MET A 1 -29.65 35.42 -5.47
CA MET A 1 -29.73 33.96 -5.73
C MET A 1 -28.66 33.30 -4.86
N PHE A 2 -29.05 32.73 -3.73
CA PHE A 2 -28.13 32.26 -2.69
C PHE A 2 -27.37 31.01 -3.16
N LYS A 3 -26.03 31.06 -3.14
CA LYS A 3 -25.18 29.88 -3.20
C LYS A 3 -25.41 29.08 -1.91
N LEU A 4 -26.26 28.07 -1.99
CA LEU A 4 -26.39 27.05 -0.94
C LEU A 4 -25.06 26.32 -0.84
N PHE A 5 -24.27 26.65 0.18
CA PHE A 5 -23.18 25.82 0.67
C PHE A 5 -23.79 24.47 1.07
N GLN A 6 -23.74 23.49 0.17
CA GLN A 6 -24.06 22.12 0.51
C GLN A 6 -23.02 21.65 1.53
N LYS A 7 -23.42 21.67 2.80
CA LYS A 7 -22.68 21.10 3.91
C LYS A 7 -22.54 19.61 3.62
N LYS A 8 -21.38 19.17 3.11
CA LYS A 8 -21.06 17.73 2.94
C LYS A 8 -21.35 17.07 4.29
N LYS A 9 -22.31 16.12 4.33
CA LYS A 9 -22.50 15.26 5.50
C LYS A 9 -21.14 14.63 5.81
N LYS A 10 -20.63 14.81 7.03
CA LYS A 10 -19.46 14.06 7.49
C LYS A 10 -19.84 12.58 7.43
N GLU A 11 -19.18 11.83 6.57
CA GLU A 11 -19.30 10.36 6.56
C GLU A 11 -18.86 9.82 7.91
N ASP A 12 -19.51 8.75 8.36
CA ASP A 12 -19.16 8.07 9.59
C ASP A 12 -17.72 7.54 9.53
N PHE A 13 -17.01 7.57 10.66
CA PHE A 13 -15.62 7.11 10.73
C PHE A 13 -15.50 5.65 10.27
N SER A 14 -16.47 4.81 10.64
CA SER A 14 -16.48 3.40 10.26
C SER A 14 -16.60 3.24 8.75
N THR A 15 -17.47 4.03 8.10
CA THR A 15 -17.62 4.04 6.64
C THR A 15 -16.31 4.43 5.95
N GLN A 16 -15.66 5.49 6.42
CA GLN A 16 -14.38 5.95 5.85
C GLN A 16 -13.27 4.91 6.02
N MET A 17 -13.23 4.21 7.16
CA MET A 17 -12.27 3.14 7.41
C MET A 17 -12.51 1.91 6.53
N ILE A 18 -13.78 1.52 6.33
CA ILE A 18 -14.14 0.42 5.43
C ILE A 18 -13.70 0.76 4.00
N GLU A 19 -14.05 1.95 3.51
CA GLU A 19 -13.68 2.39 2.16
C GLU A 19 -12.15 2.44 1.98
N LEU A 20 -11.42 2.89 3.00
CA LEU A 20 -9.96 2.90 2.99
C LEU A 20 -9.37 1.49 2.84
N ILE A 21 -9.90 0.51 3.57
CA ILE A 21 -9.47 -0.88 3.49
C ILE A 21 -9.78 -1.47 2.12
N GLU A 22 -10.99 -1.27 1.60
CA GLU A 22 -11.37 -1.73 0.26
C GLU A 22 -10.45 -1.16 -0.82
N ASN A 23 -10.15 0.14 -0.74
CA ASN A 23 -9.24 0.82 -1.64
C ASN A 23 -7.81 0.24 -1.58
N VAL A 24 -7.33 -0.17 -0.40
CA VAL A 24 -6.03 -0.83 -0.26
C VAL A 24 -6.02 -2.18 -0.96
N ILE A 25 -7.04 -3.01 -0.72
CA ILE A 25 -7.13 -4.34 -1.33
C ILE A 25 -7.20 -4.24 -2.85
N ASN A 26 -8.08 -3.38 -3.37
CA ASN A 26 -8.23 -3.15 -4.80
C ASN A 26 -6.96 -2.54 -5.42
N GLY A 27 -6.33 -1.59 -4.72
CA GLY A 27 -5.07 -0.99 -5.14
C GLY A 27 -3.96 -2.03 -5.29
N ARG A 28 -3.80 -2.92 -4.30
CA ARG A 28 -2.82 -4.02 -4.38
C ARG A 28 -3.14 -4.99 -5.51
N LEU A 29 -4.39 -5.40 -5.65
CA LEU A 29 -4.82 -6.29 -6.73
C LEU A 29 -4.46 -5.71 -8.11
N SER A 30 -4.72 -4.41 -8.32
CA SER A 30 -4.39 -3.73 -9.58
C SER A 30 -2.89 -3.72 -9.89
N ILE A 31 -2.04 -3.51 -8.87
CA ILE A 31 -0.57 -3.55 -9.01
C ILE A 31 -0.13 -4.95 -9.42
N HIS A 32 -0.60 -5.97 -8.69
CA HIS A 32 -0.24 -7.36 -8.99
C HIS A 32 -0.68 -7.76 -10.39
N HIS A 33 -1.89 -7.39 -10.81
CA HIS A 33 -2.38 -7.67 -12.17
C HIS A 33 -1.53 -6.99 -13.26
N LYS A 34 -1.13 -5.73 -13.06
CA LYS A 34 -0.24 -5.03 -13.99
C LYS A 34 1.06 -5.80 -14.23
N TYR A 35 1.69 -6.28 -13.15
CA TYR A 35 2.95 -7.02 -13.25
C TYR A 35 2.76 -8.48 -13.70
N GLU A 36 1.60 -9.08 -13.44
CA GLU A 36 1.21 -10.37 -13.99
C GLU A 36 1.24 -10.36 -15.53
N VAL A 37 0.75 -9.29 -16.15
CA VAL A 37 0.82 -9.11 -17.62
C VAL A 37 2.28 -9.02 -18.09
N LEU A 38 3.13 -8.30 -17.36
CA LEU A 38 4.55 -8.15 -17.70
C LEU A 38 5.30 -9.48 -17.60
N ILE A 39 5.12 -10.24 -16.52
CA ILE A 39 5.81 -11.52 -16.35
C ILE A 39 5.36 -12.55 -17.41
N LYS A 40 4.07 -12.55 -17.78
CA LYS A 40 3.54 -13.37 -18.89
C LYS A 40 4.23 -13.03 -20.21
N ARG A 41 4.45 -11.74 -20.51
CA ARG A 41 5.20 -11.31 -21.71
C ARG A 41 6.67 -11.72 -21.67
N VAL A 42 7.34 -11.58 -20.53
CA VAL A 42 8.74 -12.00 -20.35
C VAL A 42 8.88 -13.50 -20.58
N SER A 43 7.97 -14.29 -20.02
CA SER A 43 7.93 -15.75 -20.17
C SER A 43 7.85 -16.17 -21.65
N LYS A 44 6.94 -15.57 -22.42
CA LYS A 44 6.71 -15.85 -23.84
C LYS A 44 7.78 -15.27 -24.79
N SER A 45 8.69 -14.42 -24.30
CA SER A 45 9.69 -13.78 -25.17
C SER A 45 10.80 -14.75 -25.61
N ASN A 46 11.46 -14.47 -26.74
CA ASN A 46 12.62 -15.24 -27.22
C ASN A 46 13.94 -14.84 -26.54
N LYS A 47 13.90 -14.17 -25.39
CA LYS A 47 15.10 -13.71 -24.67
C LYS A 47 15.84 -14.89 -24.02
N PRO A 48 17.17 -14.81 -23.86
CA PRO A 48 17.93 -15.80 -23.11
C PRO A 48 17.42 -15.95 -21.67
N VAL A 49 17.56 -17.16 -21.10
CA VAL A 49 17.11 -17.47 -19.73
C VAL A 49 17.72 -16.52 -18.70
N LYS A 50 19.02 -16.20 -18.82
CA LYS A 50 19.69 -15.24 -17.92
C LYS A 50 19.02 -13.87 -17.92
N THR A 51 18.63 -13.37 -19.09
CA THR A 51 17.93 -12.10 -19.24
C THR A 51 16.51 -12.16 -18.67
N LYS A 52 15.77 -13.24 -18.93
CA LYS A 52 14.45 -13.46 -18.33
C LYS A 52 14.53 -13.45 -16.81
N LEU A 53 15.51 -14.16 -16.23
CA LEU A 53 15.73 -14.20 -14.78
C LEU A 53 16.01 -12.82 -14.18
N ALA A 54 16.89 -12.03 -14.81
CA ALA A 54 17.18 -10.67 -14.35
C ALA A 54 15.94 -9.79 -14.35
N ILE A 55 15.14 -9.83 -15.41
CA ILE A 55 13.89 -9.07 -15.52
C ILE A 55 12.86 -9.55 -14.49
N SER A 56 12.69 -10.86 -14.32
CA SER A 56 11.75 -11.44 -13.35
C SER A 56 12.09 -11.02 -11.91
N ARG A 57 13.38 -11.05 -11.52
CA ARG A 57 13.82 -10.57 -10.20
C ARG A 57 13.51 -9.09 -10.01
N TYR A 58 13.79 -8.27 -11.02
CA TYR A 58 13.48 -6.85 -10.97
C TYR A 58 11.96 -6.62 -10.79
N ILE A 59 11.13 -7.31 -11.57
CA ILE A 59 9.67 -7.24 -11.47
C ILE A 59 9.22 -7.65 -10.06
N MET A 60 9.74 -8.75 -9.50
CA MET A 60 9.40 -9.22 -8.16
C MET A 60 9.66 -8.14 -7.10
N HIS A 61 10.87 -7.57 -7.08
CA HIS A 61 11.19 -6.50 -6.14
C HIS A 61 10.31 -5.26 -6.31
N ARG A 62 9.93 -4.96 -7.56
CA ARG A 62 9.08 -3.81 -7.87
C ARG A 62 7.64 -4.02 -7.41
N ILE A 63 7.05 -5.19 -7.61
CA ILE A 63 5.70 -5.55 -7.13
C ILE A 63 5.62 -5.37 -5.62
N LEU A 64 6.56 -5.97 -4.88
CA LEU A 64 6.61 -5.89 -3.42
C LEU A 64 6.63 -4.43 -2.96
N ARG A 65 7.59 -3.65 -3.47
CA ARG A 65 7.75 -2.23 -3.11
C ARG A 65 6.51 -1.39 -3.43
N GLU A 66 5.88 -1.59 -4.58
CA GLU A 66 4.71 -0.81 -4.97
C GLU A 66 3.45 -1.23 -4.20
N SER A 67 3.26 -2.53 -3.97
CA SER A 67 2.18 -3.05 -3.12
C SER A 67 2.29 -2.49 -1.69
N ASP A 68 3.48 -2.52 -1.09
CA ASP A 68 3.69 -2.06 0.29
C ASP A 68 3.46 -0.56 0.43
N ARG A 69 3.80 0.23 -0.59
CA ARG A 69 3.49 1.68 -0.60
C ARG A 69 2.00 1.97 -0.50
N VAL A 70 1.13 1.12 -1.04
CA VAL A 70 -0.32 1.29 -0.91
C VAL A 70 -0.73 1.14 0.56
N PHE A 71 -0.22 0.10 1.23
CA PHE A 71 -0.45 -0.08 2.67
C PHE A 71 0.05 1.08 3.51
N ILE A 72 1.30 1.52 3.30
CA ILE A 72 1.89 2.61 4.10
C ILE A 72 1.07 3.89 3.97
N LYS A 73 0.64 4.22 2.74
CA LYS A 73 -0.22 5.39 2.50
C LYS A 73 -1.55 5.28 3.23
N ALA A 74 -2.17 4.11 3.20
CA ALA A 74 -3.43 3.91 3.89
C ALA A 74 -3.27 3.93 5.41
N GLN A 75 -2.19 3.38 5.96
CA GLN A 75 -1.90 3.49 7.39
C GLN A 75 -1.77 4.96 7.83
N ILE A 76 -1.07 5.77 7.04
CA ILE A 76 -0.97 7.22 7.29
C ILE A 76 -2.36 7.88 7.23
N GLN A 77 -3.22 7.48 6.28
CA GLN A 77 -4.59 8.01 6.17
C GLN A 77 -5.47 7.57 7.35
N ALA A 78 -5.42 6.31 7.75
CA ALA A 78 -6.13 5.78 8.91
C ALA A 78 -5.72 6.53 10.20
N ASN A 79 -4.42 6.78 10.38
CA ASN A 79 -3.93 7.55 11.53
C ASN A 79 -4.49 8.97 11.57
N LYS A 80 -4.68 9.62 10.41
CA LYS A 80 -5.31 10.96 10.30
C LYS A 80 -6.81 10.93 10.57
N LEU A 81 -7.47 9.80 10.28
CA LEU A 81 -8.89 9.62 10.56
C LEU A 81 -9.15 9.26 12.03
N CYS A 82 -8.14 8.83 12.79
CA CYS A 82 -8.33 8.52 14.20
C CYS A 82 -8.86 9.75 14.95
N PRO A 83 -9.98 9.63 15.67
CA PRO A 83 -10.51 10.70 16.50
C PRO A 83 -9.68 10.94 17.77
N CYS A 84 -8.64 10.14 17.99
CA CYS A 84 -7.70 10.31 19.08
C CYS A 84 -6.79 11.52 18.80
N ASP A 85 -6.81 12.54 19.68
CA ASP A 85 -5.91 13.69 19.64
C ASP A 85 -4.45 13.19 19.67
N HIS A 86 -3.81 13.16 18.49
CA HIS A 86 -2.37 12.97 18.38
C HIS A 86 -1.70 14.25 18.86
N THR A 87 -1.58 14.39 20.18
CA THR A 87 -0.50 15.21 20.73
C THR A 87 0.80 14.68 20.14
N ASP A 88 1.61 15.59 19.58
CA ASP A 88 2.88 15.35 18.91
C ASP A 88 3.86 14.52 19.77
N LYS A 89 3.64 13.21 19.87
CA LYS A 89 4.63 12.27 20.36
C LYS A 89 5.51 11.96 19.18
N LYS A 90 6.49 12.85 18.99
CA LYS A 90 7.75 12.60 18.28
C LYS A 90 8.06 11.11 18.36
N PHE A 91 8.24 10.49 17.19
CA PHE A 91 8.83 9.16 17.03
C PHE A 91 9.99 8.97 18.03
N GLN A 92 9.70 8.40 19.20
CA GLN A 92 10.72 7.76 20.01
C GLN A 92 10.91 6.41 19.36
N SER A 93 12.04 6.29 18.67
CA SER A 93 12.62 5.03 18.26
C SER A 93 12.81 4.14 19.49
N SER A 94 11.80 3.37 19.86
CA SER A 94 11.99 2.14 20.62
C SER A 94 12.47 1.08 19.63
N GLN A 95 13.77 1.12 19.32
CA GLN A 95 14.50 -0.11 19.01
C GLN A 95 14.46 -0.97 20.26
N SER A 96 13.38 -1.75 20.45
CA SER A 96 13.45 -2.94 21.26
C SER A 96 14.28 -3.95 20.47
N GLN A 97 15.56 -4.06 20.83
CA GLN A 97 16.39 -5.21 20.51
C GLN A 97 15.72 -6.46 21.09
N GLU A 98 14.91 -7.15 20.28
CA GLU A 98 14.61 -8.55 20.53
C GLU A 98 15.71 -9.38 19.86
N ASN A 99 16.66 -9.83 20.68
CA ASN A 99 17.60 -10.88 20.31
C ASN A 99 16.80 -12.16 20.05
N VAL A 100 16.55 -12.47 18.79
CA VAL A 100 16.01 -13.78 18.40
C VAL A 100 17.16 -14.79 18.43
N THR A 101 17.24 -15.57 19.49
CA THR A 101 18.10 -16.76 19.58
C THR A 101 17.40 -17.89 18.83
N TYR A 102 18.04 -18.46 17.81
CA TYR A 102 17.60 -19.70 17.20
C TYR A 102 18.15 -20.87 18.04
N HIS A 103 17.25 -21.74 18.52
CA HIS A 103 17.58 -23.05 19.08
C HIS A 103 17.78 -24.06 17.96
#